data_AF-A0A3M1AQJ3-F1
#
_entry.id   AF-A0A3M1AQJ3-F1
#
_cell.length_a   1.000
_cell.length_b   1.000
_cell.length_c   1.000
_cell.angle_alpha   90.00
_cell.angle_beta   90.00
_cell.angle_gamma   90.00
#
_symmetry.space_group_name_H-M   'P 1'
#
loop_
_entity.id
_entity.type
_entity.pdbx_description
1 polymer ?
#
loop_
_entity_poly.entity_id
_entity_poly.type
_entity_poly.pdbx_seq_one_letter_code
_entity_poly.pdbx_strand_id
1 'polypeptide(L)'
;MAIDLASLRNPDAKGFYGPFGGAFVPEMLYPNVEELRSRYLEIIESEAFRQEFLGLLRDYAGRPTPLYFANRLSEKYGTNLYLKREDLCHTGAHKINNTIGQIL
;
A
#
# COMPACT_ATOMS: atom_id res chain seq x y z
N MET A 1 28.46 10.67 -0.01
CA MET A 1 27.70 10.59 -1.27
C MET A 1 26.31 11.11 -0.97
N ALA A 2 25.90 12.25 -1.53
CA ALA A 2 24.56 12.78 -1.29
C ALA A 2 23.54 11.93 -2.05
N ILE A 3 22.49 11.48 -1.37
CA ILE A 3 21.39 10.75 -2.00
C ILE A 3 20.54 11.78 -2.74
N ASP A 4 20.32 11.55 -4.03
CA ASP A 4 19.34 12.32 -4.79
C ASP A 4 17.94 11.97 -4.30
N LEU A 5 17.26 12.93 -3.66
CA LEU A 5 15.91 12.72 -3.14
C LEU A 5 14.89 12.51 -4.26
N ALA A 6 15.15 13.01 -5.47
CA ALA A 6 14.27 12.78 -6.61
C ALA A 6 14.24 11.30 -7.00
N SER A 7 15.37 10.59 -6.89
CA SER A 7 15.47 9.16 -7.21
C SER A 7 14.76 8.25 -6.21
N LEU A 8 14.26 8.77 -5.09
CA LEU A 8 13.50 8.01 -4.08
C LEU A 8 11.99 8.15 -4.23
N ARG A 9 11.49 8.95 -5.17
CA ARG A 9 10.05 9.19 -5.33
C ARG A 9 9.34 8.01 -5.99
N ASN A 10 9.95 7.41 -6.99
CA ASN A 10 9.44 6.27 -7.75
C ASN A 10 10.57 5.27 -7.98
N PRO A 11 10.27 3.97 -8.10
CA PRO A 11 11.27 3.00 -8.50
C PRO A 11 11.63 3.21 -9.97
N ASP A 12 12.87 2.92 -10.33
CA ASP A 12 13.27 2.82 -11.73
C ASP A 12 12.68 1.56 -12.41
N ALA A 13 12.97 1.38 -13.70
CA ALA A 13 12.48 0.23 -14.47
C ALA A 13 12.97 -1.14 -13.94
N LYS A 14 14.01 -1.15 -13.09
CA LYS A 14 14.56 -2.34 -12.45
C LYS A 14 14.06 -2.50 -11.01
N GLY A 15 13.18 -1.63 -10.52
CA GLY A 15 12.61 -1.69 -9.18
C GLY A 15 13.46 -1.03 -8.10
N PHE A 16 14.43 -0.16 -8.45
CA PHE A 16 15.28 0.53 -7.48
C PHE A 16 14.75 1.93 -7.13
N TYR A 17 14.69 2.23 -5.84
CA TYR A 17 14.61 3.57 -5.27
C TYR A 17 16.03 4.03 -4.90
N GLY A 18 16.69 4.73 -5.82
CA GLY A 18 18.12 5.06 -5.69
C GLY A 18 18.95 3.78 -5.51
N PRO A 19 19.73 3.63 -4.42
CA PRO A 19 20.52 2.43 -4.19
C PRO A 19 19.75 1.25 -3.56
N PHE A 20 18.45 1.39 -3.24
CA PHE A 20 17.66 0.38 -2.53
C PHE A 20 16.60 -0.27 -3.43
N GLY A 21 16.28 -1.54 -3.20
CA GLY A 21 15.26 -2.27 -3.97
C GLY A 21 15.87 -3.24 -4.97
N GLY A 22 15.27 -3.33 -6.15
CA GLY A 22 15.58 -4.37 -7.13
C GLY A 22 15.03 -5.76 -6.73
N ALA A 23 15.24 -6.74 -7.61
CA ALA A 23 14.81 -8.11 -7.41
C ALA A 23 16.03 -9.05 -7.40
N PHE A 24 16.55 -9.35 -6.21
CA PHE A 24 17.64 -10.29 -5.99
C PHE A 24 17.06 -11.65 -5.56
N VAL A 25 16.47 -12.36 -6.53
CA VAL A 25 15.80 -13.65 -6.30
C VAL A 25 16.55 -14.78 -7.02
N PRO A 26 16.41 -16.05 -6.56
CA PRO A 26 16.92 -17.21 -7.30
C PRO A 26 16.37 -17.26 -8.73
N GLU A 27 17.16 -17.79 -9.67
CA GLU A 27 16.78 -17.93 -11.09
C GLU A 27 15.43 -18.64 -11.27
N MET A 28 15.16 -19.66 -10.43
CA MET A 28 13.88 -20.39 -10.45
C MET A 28 12.65 -19.52 -10.12
N LEU A 29 12.81 -18.39 -9.42
CA LEU A 29 11.72 -17.46 -9.10
C LEU A 29 11.60 -16.31 -10.11
N TYR A 30 12.61 -16.09 -10.94
CA TYR A 30 12.63 -14.99 -11.91
C TYR A 30 11.39 -14.99 -12.83
N PRO A 31 10.98 -16.13 -13.42
CA PRO A 31 9.79 -16.15 -14.29
C PRO A 31 8.52 -15.69 -13.57
N ASN A 32 8.30 -16.12 -12.33
CA ASN A 32 7.10 -15.79 -11.55
C ASN A 32 7.07 -14.29 -11.17
N VAL A 33 8.22 -13.73 -10.79
CA VAL A 33 8.34 -12.30 -10.45
C VAL A 33 8.13 -11.43 -11.70
N GLU A 34 8.68 -11.85 -12.83
CA GLU A 34 8.57 -11.12 -14.09
C GLU A 34 7.14 -11.16 -14.66
N GLU A 35 6.47 -12.30 -14.55
CA GLU A 35 5.05 -12.42 -14.89
C GLU A 35 4.21 -11.46 -14.04
N LEU A 36 4.37 -11.49 -12.71
CA LEU A 36 3.66 -10.56 -11.83
C LEU A 36 3.94 -9.10 -12.21
N ARG A 37 5.21 -8.73 -12.41
CA ARG A 37 5.62 -7.37 -12.79
C ARG A 37 4.96 -6.90 -14.09
N SER A 38 4.93 -7.77 -15.11
CA SER A 38 4.40 -7.44 -16.43
C SER A 38 2.87 -7.34 -16.46
N ARG A 39 2.17 -8.13 -15.63
CA ARG A 39 0.70 -8.17 -15.60
C ARG A 39 0.08 -7.19 -14.59
N TYR A 40 0.83 -6.80 -13.55
CA TYR A 40 0.31 -6.04 -12.41
C TYR A 40 -0.45 -4.77 -12.80
N LEU A 41 0.16 -3.90 -13.61
CA LEU A 41 -0.49 -2.63 -14.00
C LEU A 41 -1.76 -2.86 -14.82
N GLU A 42 -1.72 -3.79 -15.77
CA GLU A 42 -2.89 -4.13 -16.58
C GLU A 42 -4.06 -4.64 -15.71
N ILE A 43 -3.76 -5.47 -14.69
CA ILE A 43 -4.77 -6.01 -13.78
C ILE A 43 -5.36 -4.90 -12.91
N ILE A 44 -4.53 -4.14 -12.18
CA ILE A 44 -5.02 -3.17 -11.20
C ILE A 44 -5.69 -1.96 -11.84
N GLU A 45 -5.35 -1.64 -13.09
CA GLU A 45 -5.96 -0.53 -13.84
C GLU A 45 -7.25 -0.94 -14.53
N SER A 46 -7.53 -2.25 -14.64
CA SER A 46 -8.77 -2.74 -15.24
C SER A 46 -10.00 -2.30 -14.43
N GLU A 47 -11.06 -1.94 -15.14
CA GLU A 47 -12.31 -1.48 -14.51
C GLU A 47 -12.92 -2.58 -13.62
N ALA A 48 -12.89 -3.83 -14.09
CA ALA A 48 -13.42 -4.97 -13.34
C ALA A 48 -12.72 -5.13 -11.97
N PHE A 49 -11.38 -5.12 -11.96
CA PHE A 49 -10.60 -5.21 -10.72
C PHE A 49 -10.92 -4.03 -9.79
N ARG A 50 -10.92 -2.80 -10.31
CA ARG A 50 -11.17 -1.60 -9.49
C ARG A 50 -12.54 -1.61 -8.84
N GLN A 51 -13.57 -2.04 -9.55
CA GLN A 51 -14.92 -2.14 -9.01
C GLN A 51 -15.01 -3.19 -7.89
N GLU A 52 -14.45 -4.37 -8.11
CA GLU A 52 -14.45 -5.45 -7.11
C GLU A 52 -13.61 -5.07 -5.88
N PHE A 53 -12.40 -4.55 -6.10
CA PHE A 53 -11.50 -4.10 -5.03
C PHE A 53 -12.15 -3.01 -4.17
N LEU A 54 -12.71 -1.96 -4.78
CA LEU A 54 -13.38 -0.88 -4.04
C LEU A 54 -14.64 -1.37 -3.31
N GLY A 55 -15.37 -2.32 -3.91
CA GLY A 55 -16.49 -3.00 -3.27
C GLY A 55 -16.06 -3.73 -1.99
N LEU A 56 -15.03 -4.58 -2.08
CA LEU A 56 -14.50 -5.31 -0.92
C LEU A 56 -13.90 -4.38 0.13
N LEU A 57 -13.22 -3.30 -0.27
CA LEU A 57 -12.72 -2.32 0.69
C LEU A 57 -13.85 -1.68 1.51
N ARG A 58 -14.96 -1.35 0.86
CA ARG A 58 -16.12 -0.73 1.51
C ARG A 58 -16.90 -1.74 2.36
N ASP A 59 -17.33 -2.84 1.73
CA ASP A 59 -18.33 -3.74 2.28
C ASP A 59 -17.74 -4.82 3.19
N TYR A 60 -16.47 -5.19 2.98
CA TYR A 60 -15.78 -6.22 3.76
C TYR A 60 -14.69 -5.64 4.68
N ALA A 61 -13.78 -4.80 4.16
CA ALA A 61 -12.69 -4.25 4.97
C ALA A 61 -13.14 -3.11 5.91
N GLY A 62 -14.32 -2.53 5.70
CA GLY A 62 -14.86 -1.45 6.54
C GLY A 62 -14.27 -0.07 6.24
N ARG A 63 -13.90 0.21 4.98
CA ARG A 63 -13.41 1.53 4.55
C ARG A 63 -14.57 2.48 4.18
N PRO A 64 -14.38 3.81 4.31
CA PRO A 64 -13.20 4.48 4.84
C PRO A 64 -13.12 4.42 6.37
N THR A 65 -11.90 4.31 6.90
CA THR A 65 -11.66 4.44 8.33
C THR A 65 -11.67 5.92 8.75
N PRO A 66 -12.22 6.27 9.92
CA PRO A 66 -12.30 7.65 10.39
C PRO A 66 -10.92 8.24 10.70
N LEU A 67 -10.82 9.57 10.57
CA LEU A 67 -9.71 10.36 11.10
C LEU A 67 -10.14 10.96 12.44
N TYR A 68 -9.71 10.35 13.54
CA TYR A 68 -10.19 10.67 14.88
C TYR A 68 -9.37 11.78 15.53
N PHE A 69 -10.00 12.87 15.99
CA PHE A 69 -9.33 13.90 16.77
C PHE A 69 -9.15 13.45 18.23
N ALA A 70 -7.90 13.26 18.65
CA ALA A 70 -7.56 12.73 19.97
C ALA A 70 -7.45 13.85 21.02
N ASN A 71 -8.57 14.44 21.41
CA ASN A 71 -8.65 15.63 22.27
C ASN A 71 -7.72 15.60 23.51
N ARG A 72 -7.75 14.53 24.31
CA ARG A 72 -6.92 14.39 25.52
C ARG A 72 -5.43 14.37 25.21
N LEU A 73 -5.05 13.76 24.08
CA LEU A 73 -3.66 13.70 23.64
C LEU A 73 -3.23 15.07 23.11
N SER A 74 -4.12 15.73 22.36
CA SER A 74 -3.91 17.07 21.84
C SER A 74 -3.68 18.10 22.94
N GLU A 75 -4.53 18.09 23.98
CA GLU A 75 -4.38 18.93 25.17
C GLU A 75 -3.05 18.66 25.90
N LYS A 76 -2.68 17.39 26.07
CA LYS A 76 -1.45 17.00 26.74
C LYS A 76 -0.19 17.52 26.05
N TYR A 77 -0.17 17.58 24.71
CA TYR A 77 1.02 17.96 23.93
C TYR A 77 0.90 19.34 23.28
N GLY A 78 -0.18 20.08 23.52
CA GLY A 78 -0.37 21.44 22.99
C GLY A 78 -0.42 21.51 21.46
N THR A 79 -0.89 20.46 20.79
CA THR A 79 -0.98 20.39 19.32
C THR A 79 -2.16 19.55 18.87
N ASN A 80 -2.64 19.73 17.64
CA ASN A 80 -3.76 18.95 17.11
C ASN A 80 -3.30 17.56 16.67
N LEU A 81 -3.67 16.53 17.43
CA LEU A 81 -3.36 15.14 17.12
C LEU A 81 -4.57 14.41 16.55
N TYR A 82 -4.38 13.80 15.39
CA TYR A 82 -5.37 12.98 14.71
C TYR A 82 -4.85 11.56 14.53
N LEU A 83 -5.73 10.58 14.74
CA LEU A 83 -5.43 9.16 14.57
C LEU A 83 -6.17 8.65 13.34
N LYS A 84 -5.42 8.15 12.34
CA LYS A 84 -6.01 7.42 11.22
C LYS A 84 -6.36 6.02 11.70
N ARG A 85 -7.66 5.73 11.83
CA ARG A 85 -8.18 4.54 12.53
C ARG A 85 -8.14 3.25 11.71
N GLU A 86 -6.98 2.89 11.17
CA GLU A 86 -6.79 1.62 10.44
C GLU A 86 -6.95 0.38 11.35
N ASP A 87 -6.95 0.57 12.68
CA ASP A 87 -7.34 -0.46 13.65
C ASP A 87 -8.81 -0.89 13.51
N LEU A 88 -9.66 -0.08 12.87
CA LEU A 88 -11.07 -0.40 12.62
C LEU A 88 -11.30 -1.16 11.31
N CYS A 89 -10.26 -1.41 10.51
CA CYS A 89 -10.38 -2.31 9.38
C CYS A 89 -10.77 -3.71 9.87
N HIS A 90 -11.52 -4.46 9.06
CA HIS A 90 -11.72 -5.89 9.31
C HIS A 90 -10.34 -6.57 9.50
N THR A 91 -10.25 -7.53 10.42
CA THR A 91 -9.01 -8.12 10.98
C THR A 91 -8.17 -7.23 11.92
N GLY A 92 -8.49 -5.94 12.07
CA GLY A 92 -7.83 -5.03 13.01
C GLY A 92 -6.51 -4.42 12.52
N ALA A 93 -6.17 -4.58 11.23
CA ALA A 93 -4.94 -4.05 10.66
C ALA A 93 -5.11 -3.58 9.22
N HIS A 94 -4.36 -2.53 8.84
CA HIS A 94 -4.32 -2.01 7.47
C HIS A 94 -3.83 -3.03 6.41
N LYS A 95 -3.25 -4.16 6.83
CA LYS A 95 -2.73 -5.18 5.92
C LYS A 95 -3.82 -5.81 5.06
N ILE A 96 -5.06 -5.86 5.56
CA ILE A 96 -6.21 -6.38 4.80
C ILE A 96 -6.38 -5.67 3.45
N ASN A 97 -6.07 -4.38 3.35
CA ASN A 97 -6.17 -3.63 2.10
C ASN A 97 -5.27 -4.25 1.01
N ASN A 98 -4.04 -4.62 1.38
CA ASN A 98 -3.09 -5.26 0.47
C ASN A 98 -3.47 -6.73 0.20
N THR A 99 -3.89 -7.47 1.23
CA THR A 99 -4.30 -8.87 1.07
C THR A 99 -5.47 -9.00 0.10
N ILE A 100 -6.50 -8.15 0.21
CA ILE A 100 -7.61 -8.12 -0.74
C ILE A 100 -7.10 -7.84 -2.16
N GLY A 101 -6.22 -6.85 -2.33
CA GLY A 101 -5.70 -6.51 -3.66
C GLY A 101 -4.80 -7.59 -4.28
N GLN A 102 -4.22 -8.50 -3.49
CA GLN A 102 -3.37 -9.58 -3.99
C GLN A 102 -4.14 -10.87 -4.32
N ILE A 103 -5.32 -11.09 -3.71
CA ILE A 103 -6.14 -12.28 -3.96
C ILE A 103 -7.08 -12.10 -5.16
N LEU A 104 -7.30 -10.85 -5.59
CA LEU A 104 -8.01 -10.47 -6.82
C LEU A 104 -7.03 -10.43 -7.99
#